data_AF-A0A2Z3V3R3-F1
#
_entry.id   AF-A0A2Z3V3R3-F1
#
_cell.length_a   1.000
_cell.length_b   1.000
_cell.length_c   1.000
_cell.angle_alpha   90.00
_cell.angle_beta   90.00
_cell.angle_gamma   90.00
#
_symmetry.space_group_name_H-M   'P 1'
#
loop_
_entity.id
_entity.type
_entity.pdbx_description
1 polymer ?
#
loop_
_entity_poly.entity_id
_entity_poly.type
_entity_poly.pdbx_seq_one_letter_code
_entity_poly.pdbx_strand_id
1 'polypeptide(L)' 'MAWTCFCRATVYELLEGAGRAFLRRTVQLDGKHEIHETSVRPINEARTIWTALLTGRTR' A
#
# COMPACT_ATOMS: atom_id res chain seq x y z
N MET A 1 -7.98 23.40 13.07
CA MET A 1 -6.99 23.00 12.03
C MET A 1 -7.31 21.59 11.60
N ALA A 2 -7.79 21.39 10.36
CA ALA A 2 -8.00 20.06 9.81
C ALA A 2 -6.71 19.64 9.08
N TRP A 3 -6.06 18.57 9.55
CA TRP A 3 -4.81 18.03 9.00
C TRP A 3 -5.01 17.15 7.76
N THR A 4 -6.26 16.93 7.34
CA THR A 4 -6.60 16.11 6.19
C THR A 4 -6.81 17.03 4.99
N CYS A 5 -5.77 17.17 4.17
CA CYS A 5 -5.94 17.67 2.82
C CYS A 5 -6.89 16.74 2.05
N PHE A 6 -7.91 17.29 1.39
CA PHE A 6 -8.78 16.55 0.46
C PHE A 6 -8.09 16.22 -0.87
N CYS A 7 -6.76 16.29 -0.93
CA CYS A 7 -6.01 15.94 -2.11
C CYS A 7 -6.08 14.43 -2.34
N ARG A 8 -5.99 14.06 -3.63
CA ARG A 8 -5.84 12.67 -4.07
C ARG A 8 -4.57 12.05 -3.46
N ALA A 9 -4.72 11.39 -2.32
CA ALA A 9 -3.64 10.70 -1.63
C ALA A 9 -3.59 9.25 -2.08
N THR A 10 -2.40 8.75 -2.41
CA THR A 10 -2.16 7.31 -2.55
C THR A 10 -1.35 6.85 -1.35
N VAL A 11 -1.90 5.92 -0.58
CA VAL A 11 -1.26 5.31 0.58
C VAL A 11 -0.94 3.86 0.23
N TYR A 12 0.27 3.42 0.55
CA TYR A 12 0.67 2.03 0.44
C TYR A 12 0.95 1.48 1.84
N GLU A 13 0.47 0.27 2.09
CA GLU A 13 0.59 -0.41 3.38
C GLU A 13 1.13 -1.83 3.15
N LEU A 14 2.04 -2.28 4.03
CA LEU A 14 2.50 -3.66 4.09
C LEU A 14 1.83 -4.34 5.29
N LEU A 15 0.94 -5.29 5.03
CA LEU A 15 0.25 -6.05 6.07
C LEU A 15 0.94 -7.40 6.26
N GLU A 16 1.51 -7.62 7.45
CA GLU A 16 2.28 -8.82 7.80
C GLU A 16 1.58 -9.64 8.90
N GLY A 17 1.64 -10.98 8.78
CA GLY A 17 1.11 -11.90 9.80
C GLY A 17 1.45 -13.36 9.49
N ALA A 18 1.81 -14.14 10.52
CA ALA A 18 2.13 -15.57 10.39
C ALA A 18 3.14 -15.92 9.27
N GLY A 19 4.18 -15.09 9.09
CA GLY A 19 5.22 -15.29 8.06
C GLY A 19 4.76 -14.99 6.62
N ARG A 20 3.54 -14.46 6.46
CA ARG A 20 2.96 -14.04 5.19
C ARG A 20 2.69 -12.54 5.21
N ALA A 21 2.58 -11.97 4.02
CA ALA A 21 2.21 -10.57 3.87
C ALA A 21 1.54 -10.30 2.51
N PHE A 22 0.87 -9.15 2.44
CA PHE A 22 0.38 -8.57 1.20
C PHE A 22 0.51 -7.05 1.25
N LEU A 23 0.52 -6.42 0.08
CA LEU A 23 0.53 -4.96 -0.03
C LEU A 23 -0.89 -4.49 -0.34
N ARG A 24 -1.29 -3.41 0.34
CA ARG A 24 -2.53 -2.68 0.07
C ARG A 24 -2.19 -1.30 -0.47
N ARG A 25 -2.83 -0.91 -1.56
CA ARG A 25 -2.82 0.44 -2.11
C ARG A 25 -4.20 1.06 -1.93
N THR A 26 -4.27 2.17 -1.21
CA THR A 26 -5.48 2.95 -1.00
C THR A 26 -5.36 4.28 -1.75
N VAL A 27 -6.23 4.51 -2.73
CA VAL A 27 -6.31 5.79 -3.46
C VAL A 27 -7.53 6.55 -2.95
N GLN A 28 -7.30 7.68 -2.30
CA GLN A 28 -8.37 8.60 -1.90
C GLN A 28 -8.77 9.48 -3.08
N LEU A 29 -10.05 9.51 -3.43
CA LEU A 29 -10.64 10.24 -4.56
C LEU A 29 -11.91 10.94 -4.08
N ASP A 30 -11.87 12.26 -3.85
CA ASP A 30 -13.04 13.11 -3.58
C ASP A 30 -14.08 12.50 -2.63
N GLY A 31 -13.63 12.07 -1.44
CA GLY A 31 -14.49 11.45 -0.42
C GLY A 31 -14.78 9.96 -0.61
N LYS A 32 -14.27 9.35 -1.67
CA LYS A 32 -14.25 7.90 -1.92
C LYS A 32 -12.83 7.34 -1.76
N HIS A 33 -12.74 6.03 -1.61
CA HIS A 33 -11.47 5.31 -1.61
C HIS A 33 -11.54 4.07 -2.51
N GLU A 34 -10.50 3.88 -3.31
CA GLU A 34 -10.27 2.65 -4.07
C GLU A 34 -9.15 1.87 -3.40
N ILE A 35 -9.41 0.58 -3.14
CA ILE A 35 -8.46 -0.33 -2.50
C ILE A 35 -8.05 -1.40 -3.52
N HIS A 36 -6.74 -1.56 -3.69
CA HIS A 36 -6.15 -2.66 -4.45
C HIS A 36 -5.21 -3.46 -3.55
N GLU A 37 -5.34 -4.78 -3.58
CA GLU A 37 -4.52 -5.68 -2.78
C GLU A 37 -3.78 -6.65 -3.68
N THR A 38 -2.54 -6.95 -3.33
CA THR A 38 -1.83 -8.07 -3.93
C THR A 38 -2.33 -9.38 -3.32
N SER A 39 -2.10 -10.50 -4.01
CA SER A 39 -2.23 -11.82 -3.39
C SER A 39 -1.31 -11.95 -2.17
N VAL A 40 -1.71 -12.77 -1.19
CA VAL A 40 -0.88 -13.10 -0.03
C VAL A 40 0.34 -13.91 -0.47
N ARG A 41 1.53 -13.53 0.01
CA ARG A 41 2.81 -14.16 -0.34
C ARG A 41 3.70 -14.36 0.89
N PRO A 42 4.78 -15.15 0.81
CA PRO A 42 5.79 -15.20 1.86
C PRO A 42 6.36 -13.81 2.17
N ILE A 43 6.65 -13.55 3.44
CA ILE A 43 7.06 -12.21 3.89
C ILE A 43 8.29 -11.65 3.15
N ASN A 44 9.26 -12.50 2.84
CA ASN A 44 10.48 -12.08 2.14
C ASN A 44 10.20 -11.58 0.72
N GLU A 45 9.23 -12.21 0.04
CA GLU A 45 8.80 -11.77 -1.29
C GLU A 45 8.06 -10.44 -1.21
N ALA A 46 7.11 -10.31 -0.27
CA ALA A 46 6.37 -9.07 -0.05
C ALA A 46 7.30 -7.89 0.29
N ARG A 47 8.32 -8.11 1.13
CA ARG A 47 9.33 -7.09 1.48
C ARG A 47 10.19 -6.67 0.29
N THR A 48 10.44 -7.58 -0.65
CA THR A 48 11.16 -7.26 -1.89
C THR A 48 10.34 -6.29 -2.75
N ILE A 49 9.04 -6.59 -2.92
CA ILE A 49 8.10 -5.73 -3.66
C ILE A 49 7.94 -4.39 -2.94
N TRP A 50 7.78 -4.40 -1.61
CA TRP A 50 7.69 -3.20 -0.78
C TRP A 50 8.92 -2.29 -0.94
N THR A 51 10.12 -2.87 -0.89
CA THR A 51 11.36 -2.11 -1.09
C THR A 51 11.43 -1.53 -2.50
N ALA A 52 11.06 -2.30 -3.52
CA ALA A 52 10.98 -1.79 -4.89
C ALA A 52 9.99 -0.62 -5.00
N LEU A 53 8.87 -0.67 -4.28
CA LEU A 53 7.83 0.36 -4.30
C LEU A 53 8.33 1.66 -3.65
N LEU A 54 8.91 1.57 -2.45
CA LEU A 54 9.47 2.72 -1.74
C LEU A 54 10.65 3.36 -2.47
N THR A 55 11.37 2.58 -3.27
CA THR A 55 12.49 3.07 -4.10
C THR A 55 12.08 3.50 -5.50
N GLY A 56 10.77 3.51 -5.81
CA GLY A 56 10.25 3.94 -7.12
C GLY A 56 10.55 3.00 -8.28
N ARG A 57 10.97 1.76 -8.00
CA ARG A 57 11.26 0.71 -8.99
C ARG A 57 10.02 -0.07 -9.42
N THR A 58 8.88 0.17 -8.77
CA THR A 58 7.55 -0.33 -9.17
C THR A 58 6.49 0.72 -8.80
N ARG A 59 5.28 0.63 -9.36
CA ARG A 59 4.17 1.58 -9.13
C ARG A 59 2.84 0.87 -8.93
#